data_AF-W4RXJ6-F1
#
_entry.id   AF-W4RXJ6-F1
#
_cell.length_a   1.000
_cell.length_b   1.000
_cell.length_c   1.000
_cell.angle_alpha   90.00
_cell.angle_beta   90.00
_cell.angle_gamma   90.00
#
_symmetry.space_group_name_H-M   'P 1'
#
loop_
_entity.id
_entity.type
_entity.pdbx_description
1 polymer ?
#
loop_
_entity_poly.entity_id
_entity_poly.type
_entity_poly.pdbx_seq_one_letter_code
_entity_poly.pdbx_strand_id
1 'polypeptide(L)'
;RSRSTRSYGEQFKHWSLEQLPIAPERWRVEVKPKTASQFKVVKQLLGKATELVIATDADREGELIAREIIELCGYRGKIQRLWLSALNDASIRKALGALKPSSETLPMYFSALARSRADWLIGMNLSRLFTVLGRQAGYEGVLSVGRVQTPTLRLVVDRDREIAHFVSVPYWTVEVGLSSEAQQFFAIWLPPQSTTDDAGRCLQESIARQATERIRAAGAVQVQAVETERVREGQPLPFDLSTLQEVCSKQFGLDVQETLDIAQSLYETHKATTYPRSDSGYLPENMFTEISTVLDSLLKSDPTLRSVVDQLDRTQRSRAWNDGKVTAHHGIIPTLEPTDLSAMSEKELAVYG
;
A
#
# COMPACT_ATOMS: atom_id res chain seq x y z
N ARG A 1 14.84 10.55 -15.46
CA ARG A 1 16.16 10.64 -14.80
C ARG A 1 16.86 9.28 -14.69
N SER A 2 18.18 9.23 -14.83
CA SER A 2 19.05 8.08 -14.50
C SER A 2 20.27 8.58 -13.73
N ARG A 3 20.85 7.74 -12.87
CA ARG A 3 22.15 7.99 -12.22
C ARG A 3 23.05 6.79 -12.48
N SER A 4 23.85 6.85 -13.53
CA SER A 4 24.80 5.80 -13.89
C SER A 4 26.12 6.02 -13.17
N THR A 5 26.76 4.95 -12.68
CA THR A 5 28.12 5.02 -12.12
C THR A 5 29.15 5.49 -13.14
N ARG A 6 28.94 5.17 -14.43
CA ARG A 6 29.81 5.60 -15.54
C ARG A 6 29.89 7.12 -15.65
N SER A 7 28.87 7.84 -15.19
CA SER A 7 28.85 9.30 -15.21
C SER A 7 29.85 9.94 -14.22
N TYR A 8 30.36 9.16 -13.26
CA TYR A 8 31.29 9.62 -12.21
C TYR A 8 32.75 9.23 -12.48
N GLY A 9 33.02 8.42 -13.50
CA GLY A 9 34.39 8.02 -13.87
C GLY A 9 34.44 6.75 -14.70
N GLU A 10 35.43 6.68 -15.60
CA GLU A 10 35.70 5.53 -16.46
C GLU A 10 36.02 4.27 -15.66
N GLN A 11 36.68 4.41 -14.51
CA GLN A 11 37.01 3.32 -13.60
C GLN A 11 35.78 2.49 -13.21
N PHE A 12 34.62 3.12 -13.05
CA PHE A 12 33.40 2.44 -12.61
C PHE A 12 32.69 1.62 -13.70
N LYS A 13 33.24 1.56 -14.92
CA LYS A 13 32.74 0.68 -16.00
C LYS A 13 32.90 -0.80 -15.64
N HIS A 14 34.01 -1.16 -15.01
CA HIS A 14 34.26 -2.50 -14.50
C HIS A 14 33.85 -2.59 -13.04
N TRP A 15 33.46 -3.79 -12.58
CA TRP A 15 33.07 -4.01 -11.19
C TRP A 15 34.23 -4.69 -10.49
N SER A 16 34.83 -4.01 -9.52
CA SER A 16 35.92 -4.54 -8.70
C SER A 16 35.77 -4.08 -7.25
N LEU A 17 36.39 -4.81 -6.32
CA LEU A 17 36.27 -4.51 -4.88
C LEU A 17 37.01 -3.23 -4.49
N GLU A 18 38.12 -2.93 -5.18
CA GLU A 18 39.00 -1.80 -4.90
C GLU A 18 38.33 -0.44 -5.18
N GLN A 19 37.24 -0.44 -5.94
CA GLN A 19 36.48 0.76 -6.30
C GLN A 19 35.31 1.04 -5.36
N LEU A 20 35.08 0.17 -4.37
CA LEU A 20 33.97 0.29 -3.43
C LEU A 20 34.45 0.93 -2.11
N PRO A 21 33.64 1.81 -1.49
CA PRO A 21 32.35 2.30 -1.98
C PRO A 21 32.50 3.44 -3.00
N ILE A 22 31.63 3.45 -4.01
CA ILE A 22 31.37 4.58 -4.89
C ILE A 22 30.55 5.62 -4.11
N ALA A 23 31.19 6.73 -3.75
CA ALA A 23 30.57 7.86 -3.06
C ALA A 23 30.83 9.18 -3.81
N PRO A 24 29.90 9.64 -4.67
CA PRO A 24 30.10 10.87 -5.44
C PRO A 24 30.11 12.12 -4.54
N GLU A 25 31.15 12.94 -4.65
CA GLU A 25 31.17 14.28 -4.04
C GLU A 25 30.12 15.21 -4.67
N ARG A 26 29.94 15.10 -6.00
CA ARG A 26 28.97 15.87 -6.78
C ARG A 26 28.04 14.93 -7.50
N TRP A 27 26.75 15.00 -7.17
CA TRP A 27 25.71 14.19 -7.77
C TRP A 27 25.39 14.66 -9.20
N ARG A 28 25.24 13.71 -10.11
CA ARG A 28 24.85 13.94 -11.50
C ARG A 28 23.50 13.30 -11.78
N VAL A 29 22.69 13.98 -12.58
CA VAL A 29 21.39 13.48 -13.04
C VAL A 29 21.39 13.50 -14.55
N GLU A 30 21.06 12.35 -15.16
CA GLU A 30 20.98 12.21 -16.61
C GLU A 30 19.53 12.13 -17.07
N VAL A 31 19.24 12.72 -18.22
CA VAL A 31 17.94 12.58 -18.88
C VAL A 31 17.85 11.18 -19.47
N LYS A 32 16.75 10.46 -19.21
CA LYS A 32 16.54 9.13 -19.80
C LYS A 32 16.39 9.29 -21.31
N PRO A 33 17.02 8.45 -22.15
CA PRO A 33 16.89 8.53 -23.61
C PRO A 33 15.43 8.53 -24.08
N LYS A 34 14.58 7.67 -23.49
CA LYS A 34 13.15 7.56 -23.82
C LYS A 34 12.35 8.85 -23.59
N THR A 35 12.79 9.75 -22.71
CA THR A 35 12.07 10.98 -22.36
C THR A 35 12.78 12.25 -22.85
N ALA A 36 13.81 12.11 -23.69
CA ALA A 36 14.65 13.23 -24.10
C ALA A 36 13.88 14.27 -24.94
N SER A 37 12.95 13.83 -25.79
CA SER A 37 12.07 14.71 -26.58
C SER A 37 11.21 15.61 -25.69
N GLN A 38 10.50 15.02 -24.72
CA GLN A 38 9.68 15.77 -23.77
C GLN A 38 10.51 16.74 -22.92
N PHE A 39 11.69 16.30 -22.44
CA PHE A 39 12.59 17.18 -21.70
C PHE A 39 13.04 18.38 -22.53
N LYS A 40 13.31 18.20 -23.84
CA LYS A 40 13.69 19.30 -24.73
C LYS A 40 12.57 20.35 -24.84
N VAL A 41 11.32 19.91 -24.96
CA VAL A 41 10.15 20.81 -24.97
C VAL A 41 10.06 21.59 -23.66
N VAL A 42 10.12 20.90 -22.52
CA VAL A 42 10.06 21.55 -21.19
C VAL A 42 11.20 22.55 -21.00
N LYS A 43 12.43 22.20 -21.39
CA LYS A 43 13.59 23.10 -21.31
C LYS A 43 13.40 24.36 -22.15
N GLN A 44 12.83 24.25 -23.34
CA GLN A 44 12.53 25.41 -24.21
C GLN A 44 11.45 26.32 -23.60
N LEU A 45 10.40 25.74 -23.03
CA LEU A 45 9.32 26.50 -22.38
C LEU A 45 9.84 27.21 -21.11
N LEU A 46 10.61 26.52 -20.28
CA LEU A 46 11.25 27.10 -19.09
C LEU A 46 12.19 28.26 -19.44
N GLY A 47 12.90 28.19 -20.56
CA GLY A 47 13.77 29.27 -21.02
C GLY A 47 13.03 30.56 -21.42
N LYS A 48 11.72 30.48 -21.67
CA LYS A 48 10.86 31.64 -22.01
C LYS A 48 9.98 32.10 -20.84
N ALA A 49 9.80 31.26 -19.83
CA ALA A 49 8.87 31.52 -18.74
C ALA A 49 9.41 32.57 -17.76
N THR A 50 8.59 33.55 -17.40
CA THR A 50 8.87 34.50 -16.31
C THR A 50 8.47 33.97 -14.95
N GLU A 51 7.49 33.07 -14.93
CA GLU A 51 6.96 32.39 -13.75
C GLU A 51 6.70 30.91 -14.05
N LEU A 52 6.92 30.07 -13.04
CA LEU A 52 6.73 28.63 -13.09
C LEU A 52 5.81 28.19 -11.95
N VAL A 53 4.77 27.43 -12.28
CA VAL A 53 3.92 26.74 -11.30
C VAL A 53 4.25 25.25 -11.35
N ILE A 54 4.72 24.69 -10.23
CA ILE A 54 4.92 23.25 -10.06
C ILE A 54 3.54 22.60 -9.86
N ALA A 55 3.15 21.71 -10.77
CA ALA A 55 1.87 21.01 -10.77
C ALA A 55 2.02 19.48 -10.80
N THR A 56 3.12 18.95 -10.25
CA THR A 56 3.30 17.51 -10.02
C THR A 56 2.46 17.02 -8.83
N ASP A 57 2.39 15.71 -8.62
CA ASP A 57 1.66 15.12 -7.48
C ASP A 57 2.08 15.72 -6.15
N ALA A 58 1.11 15.86 -5.23
CA ALA A 58 1.22 16.51 -3.93
C ALA A 58 2.01 15.66 -2.89
N ASP A 59 3.16 15.15 -3.29
CA ASP A 59 3.99 14.27 -2.49
C ASP A 59 5.50 14.57 -2.64
N ARG A 60 6.31 13.77 -1.95
CA ARG A 60 7.78 13.87 -1.97
C ARG A 60 8.38 13.58 -3.35
N GLU A 61 7.83 12.63 -4.11
CA GLU A 61 8.38 12.24 -5.41
C GLU A 61 8.05 13.28 -6.49
N GLY A 62 6.85 13.84 -6.46
CA GLY A 62 6.41 14.95 -7.30
C GLY A 62 7.31 16.19 -7.12
N GLU A 63 7.68 16.52 -5.89
CA GLU A 63 8.65 17.59 -5.60
C GLU A 63 10.04 17.27 -6.17
N LEU A 64 10.52 16.03 -6.03
CA LEU A 64 11.80 15.58 -6.61
C LEU A 64 11.81 15.68 -8.13
N ILE A 65 10.74 15.21 -8.78
CA ILE A 65 10.60 15.27 -10.25
C ILE A 65 10.70 16.72 -10.74
N ALA A 66 9.88 17.62 -10.17
CA ALA A 66 9.83 18.99 -10.63
C ALA A 66 11.17 19.71 -10.41
N ARG A 67 11.76 19.59 -9.22
CA ARG A 67 12.96 20.35 -8.87
C ARG A 67 14.23 19.86 -9.55
N GLU A 68 14.39 18.55 -9.79
CA GLU A 68 15.51 18.07 -10.60
C GLU A 68 15.44 18.61 -12.03
N ILE A 69 14.25 18.72 -12.62
CA ILE A 69 14.08 19.31 -13.96
C ILE A 69 14.43 20.81 -13.92
N ILE A 70 13.95 21.54 -12.92
CA ILE A 70 14.26 22.97 -12.71
C ILE A 70 15.77 23.20 -12.58
N GLU A 71 16.45 22.37 -11.77
CA GLU A 71 17.91 22.42 -11.58
C GLU A 71 18.65 22.13 -12.89
N LEU A 72 18.27 21.07 -13.61
CA LEU A 72 18.87 20.70 -14.91
C LEU A 72 18.66 21.76 -16.00
N CYS A 73 17.54 22.48 -15.96
CA CYS A 73 17.25 23.57 -16.88
C CYS A 73 17.89 24.90 -16.45
N GLY A 74 18.40 24.99 -15.23
CA GLY A 74 19.00 26.22 -14.71
C GLY A 74 18.00 27.36 -14.51
N TYR A 75 16.71 27.04 -14.30
CA TYR A 75 15.68 28.07 -14.11
C TYR A 75 15.89 28.83 -12.80
N ARG A 76 15.69 30.15 -12.82
CA ARG A 76 15.91 31.07 -11.67
C ARG A 76 14.77 32.08 -11.49
N GLY A 77 13.69 31.96 -12.25
CA GLY A 77 12.52 32.85 -12.16
C GLY A 77 11.65 32.53 -10.93
N LYS A 78 10.46 33.16 -10.86
CA LYS A 78 9.51 32.94 -9.77
C LYS A 78 8.94 31.52 -9.83
N ILE A 79 8.87 30.85 -8.68
CA ILE A 79 8.35 29.49 -8.58
C ILE A 79 7.23 29.45 -7.55
N GLN A 80 6.07 28.97 -7.96
CA GLN A 80 4.92 28.67 -7.12
C GLN A 80 4.61 27.17 -7.17
N ARG A 81 3.79 26.69 -6.23
CA ARG A 81 3.40 25.29 -6.10
C ARG A 81 1.88 25.18 -6.07
N LEU A 82 1.33 24.48 -7.05
CA LEU A 82 -0.08 24.09 -7.09
C LEU A 82 -0.25 22.78 -6.31
N TRP A 83 -0.97 22.79 -5.19
CA TRP A 83 -1.14 21.60 -4.33
C TRP A 83 -2.55 21.03 -4.50
N LEU A 84 -2.67 19.92 -5.23
CA LEU A 84 -3.95 19.28 -5.56
C LEU A 84 -4.08 17.95 -4.81
N SER A 85 -5.21 17.75 -4.13
CA SER A 85 -5.64 16.46 -3.57
C SER A 85 -6.71 15.76 -4.43
N ALA A 86 -7.36 16.51 -5.33
CA ALA A 86 -8.40 16.01 -6.24
C ALA A 86 -8.35 16.75 -7.58
N LEU A 87 -8.73 16.06 -8.67
CA LEU A 87 -8.66 16.56 -10.04
C LEU A 87 -9.99 17.10 -10.60
N ASN A 88 -11.03 17.26 -9.77
CA ASN A 88 -12.27 17.89 -10.21
C ASN A 88 -12.09 19.41 -10.42
N ASP A 89 -12.88 20.00 -11.33
CA ASP A 89 -12.77 21.42 -11.75
C ASP A 89 -12.82 22.39 -10.56
N ALA A 90 -13.72 22.15 -9.58
CA ALA A 90 -13.83 22.97 -8.38
C ALA A 90 -12.55 22.97 -7.54
N SER A 91 -11.95 21.79 -7.32
CA SER A 91 -10.70 21.62 -6.57
C SER A 91 -9.52 22.28 -7.29
N ILE A 92 -9.45 22.13 -8.61
CA ILE A 92 -8.41 22.76 -9.43
C ILE A 92 -8.50 24.29 -9.37
N ARG A 93 -9.71 24.86 -9.55
CA ARG A 93 -9.93 26.32 -9.46
C ARG A 93 -9.56 26.86 -8.08
N LYS A 94 -9.98 26.18 -7.02
CA LYS A 94 -9.65 26.55 -5.63
C LYS A 94 -8.14 26.55 -5.41
N ALA A 95 -7.44 25.53 -5.86
CA ALA A 95 -6.00 25.41 -5.69
C ALA A 95 -5.20 26.42 -6.54
N LEU A 96 -5.67 26.73 -7.75
CA LEU A 96 -5.09 27.81 -8.58
C LEU A 96 -5.29 29.19 -7.95
N GLY A 97 -6.38 29.41 -7.22
CA GLY A 97 -6.61 30.63 -6.45
C GLY A 97 -5.75 30.73 -5.18
N ALA A 98 -5.11 29.64 -4.76
CA ALA A 98 -4.38 29.53 -3.49
C ALA A 98 -2.99 28.87 -3.68
N LEU A 99 -2.25 29.31 -4.71
CA LEU A 99 -0.91 28.79 -4.98
C LEU A 99 0.05 29.02 -3.80
N LYS A 100 0.79 27.97 -3.46
CA LYS A 100 1.77 28.01 -2.37
C LYS A 100 3.10 28.60 -2.84
N PRO A 101 3.84 29.30 -1.98
CA PRO A 101 5.25 29.62 -2.24
C PRO A 101 6.07 28.34 -2.39
N SER A 102 7.00 28.28 -3.34
CA SER A 102 7.85 27.10 -3.54
C SER A 102 8.68 26.72 -2.30
N SER A 103 8.98 27.66 -1.40
CA SER A 103 9.73 27.38 -0.17
C SER A 103 8.99 26.45 0.80
N GLU A 104 7.64 26.44 0.76
CA GLU A 104 6.82 25.65 1.69
C GLU A 104 7.04 24.14 1.51
N THR A 105 7.25 23.69 0.27
CA THR A 105 7.46 22.26 -0.07
C THR A 105 8.91 21.89 -0.30
N LEU A 106 9.84 22.84 -0.15
CA LEU A 106 11.28 22.60 -0.30
C LEU A 106 11.84 21.53 0.67
N PRO A 107 11.41 21.42 1.94
CA PRO A 107 11.83 20.33 2.81
C PRO A 107 11.45 18.94 2.28
N MET A 108 10.30 18.80 1.61
CA MET A 108 9.86 17.54 1.02
C MET A 108 10.79 17.10 -0.13
N TYR A 109 11.25 18.06 -0.94
CA TYR A 109 12.28 17.81 -1.93
C TYR A 109 13.57 17.27 -1.32
N PHE A 110 14.08 17.90 -0.27
CA PHE A 110 15.31 17.43 0.38
C PHE A 110 15.14 16.03 0.99
N SER A 111 13.96 15.72 1.55
CA SER A 111 13.62 14.37 2.01
C SER A 111 13.68 13.35 0.87
N ALA A 112 13.03 13.64 -0.26
CA ALA A 112 13.01 12.77 -1.42
C ALA A 112 14.40 12.59 -2.04
N LEU A 113 15.17 13.68 -2.14
CA LEU A 113 16.53 13.68 -2.66
C LEU A 113 17.47 12.85 -1.78
N ALA A 114 17.38 13.01 -0.46
CA ALA A 114 18.16 12.23 0.50
C ALA A 114 17.84 10.73 0.38
N ARG A 115 16.55 10.36 0.34
CA ARG A 115 16.11 8.97 0.11
C ARG A 115 16.66 8.43 -1.20
N SER A 116 16.48 9.15 -2.29
CA SER A 116 16.92 8.73 -3.62
C SER A 116 18.43 8.51 -3.72
N ARG A 117 19.22 9.35 -3.04
CA ARG A 117 20.68 9.23 -2.96
C ARG A 117 21.10 8.06 -2.05
N ALA A 118 20.45 7.89 -0.90
CA ALA A 118 20.71 6.77 0.01
C ALA A 118 20.42 5.41 -0.65
N ASP A 119 19.26 5.29 -1.32
CA ASP A 119 18.87 4.08 -2.04
C ASP A 119 19.88 3.76 -3.16
N TRP A 120 20.39 4.79 -3.86
CA TRP A 120 21.44 4.61 -4.85
C TRP A 120 22.77 4.17 -4.24
N LEU A 121 23.21 4.80 -3.14
CA LEU A 121 24.48 4.44 -2.47
C LEU A 121 24.45 3.01 -1.97
N ILE A 122 23.40 2.61 -1.26
CA ILE A 122 23.23 1.26 -0.73
C ILE A 122 23.12 0.28 -1.89
N GLY A 123 22.20 0.53 -2.81
CA GLY A 123 21.89 -0.38 -3.90
C GLY A 123 23.07 -0.63 -4.81
N MET A 124 23.73 0.44 -5.25
CA MET A 124 24.86 0.35 -6.19
C MET A 124 26.08 -0.31 -5.55
N ASN A 125 26.43 0.06 -4.33
CA ASN A 125 27.63 -0.47 -3.69
C ASN A 125 27.45 -1.92 -3.23
N LEU A 126 26.36 -2.23 -2.53
CA LEU A 126 26.15 -3.58 -2.03
C LEU A 126 25.85 -4.57 -3.16
N SER A 127 25.07 -4.20 -4.18
CA SER A 127 24.85 -5.12 -5.32
C SER A 127 26.15 -5.44 -6.04
N ARG A 128 27.04 -4.45 -6.23
CA ARG A 128 28.37 -4.67 -6.82
C ARG A 128 29.23 -5.57 -5.92
N LEU A 129 29.30 -5.27 -4.62
CA LEU A 129 30.05 -6.05 -3.65
C LEU A 129 29.65 -7.52 -3.68
N PHE A 130 28.36 -7.80 -3.45
CA PHE A 130 27.86 -9.17 -3.39
C PHE A 130 27.95 -9.88 -4.74
N THR A 131 27.72 -9.19 -5.86
CA THR A 131 27.89 -9.81 -7.19
C THR A 131 29.36 -10.19 -7.45
N VAL A 132 30.32 -9.35 -7.08
CA VAL A 132 31.76 -9.68 -7.25
C VAL A 132 32.16 -10.86 -6.37
N LEU A 133 31.72 -10.88 -5.10
CA LEU A 133 31.95 -12.02 -4.20
C LEU A 133 31.28 -13.31 -4.71
N GLY A 134 30.05 -13.20 -5.22
CA GLY A 134 29.34 -14.33 -5.84
C GLY A 134 30.10 -14.90 -7.02
N ARG A 135 30.61 -14.05 -7.92
CA ARG A 135 31.43 -14.47 -9.07
C ARG A 135 32.71 -15.18 -8.64
N GLN A 136 33.38 -14.70 -7.60
CA GLN A 136 34.55 -15.37 -7.02
C GLN A 136 34.20 -16.77 -6.48
N ALA A 137 32.96 -16.97 -6.03
CA ALA A 137 32.42 -18.26 -5.58
C ALA A 137 31.76 -19.09 -6.69
N GLY A 138 31.86 -18.69 -7.96
CA GLY A 138 31.32 -19.43 -9.11
C GLY A 138 29.87 -19.08 -9.51
N TYR A 139 29.27 -18.03 -8.93
CA TYR A 139 27.94 -17.55 -9.31
C TYR A 139 28.01 -16.53 -10.46
N GLU A 140 27.37 -16.82 -11.60
CA GLU A 140 27.45 -15.98 -12.79
C GLU A 140 26.41 -14.83 -12.84
N GLY A 141 25.39 -14.89 -11.99
CA GLY A 141 24.30 -13.91 -11.96
C GLY A 141 24.63 -12.60 -11.23
N VAL A 142 23.61 -11.76 -11.07
CA VAL A 142 23.67 -10.54 -10.26
C VAL A 142 23.02 -10.80 -8.90
N LEU A 143 23.75 -10.51 -7.83
CA LEU A 143 23.21 -10.51 -6.47
C LEU A 143 22.81 -9.07 -6.12
N SER A 144 21.56 -8.72 -6.41
CA SER A 144 21.04 -7.41 -6.11
C SER A 144 20.76 -7.25 -4.61
N VAL A 145 21.25 -6.15 -4.06
CA VAL A 145 21.05 -5.77 -2.66
C VAL A 145 20.45 -4.38 -2.62
N GLY A 146 19.46 -4.18 -1.77
CA GLY A 146 18.84 -2.87 -1.61
C GLY A 146 18.03 -2.78 -0.33
N ARG A 147 17.85 -1.54 0.14
CA ARG A 147 17.18 -1.23 1.41
C ARG A 147 15.72 -1.74 1.49
N VAL A 148 15.07 -1.99 0.36
CA VAL A 148 13.70 -2.53 0.30
C VAL A 148 13.70 -4.01 -0.07
N GLN A 149 14.24 -4.37 -1.24
CA GLN A 149 14.21 -5.75 -1.74
C GLN A 149 14.86 -6.77 -0.78
N THR A 150 15.95 -6.40 -0.09
CA THR A 150 16.69 -7.34 0.74
C THR A 150 15.98 -7.62 2.07
N PRO A 151 15.44 -6.62 2.80
CA PRO A 151 14.53 -6.91 3.91
C PRO A 151 13.28 -7.68 3.50
N THR A 152 12.68 -7.40 2.34
CA THR A 152 11.54 -8.18 1.84
C THR A 152 11.91 -9.65 1.62
N LEU A 153 13.05 -9.93 0.98
CA LEU A 153 13.56 -11.30 0.84
C LEU A 153 13.80 -11.95 2.22
N ARG A 154 14.34 -11.19 3.18
CA ARG A 154 14.57 -11.68 4.54
C ARG A 154 13.28 -12.14 5.21
N LEU A 155 12.15 -11.45 5.05
CA LEU A 155 10.87 -11.87 5.62
C LEU A 155 10.47 -13.28 5.15
N VAL A 156 10.67 -13.57 3.86
CA VAL A 156 10.40 -14.89 3.27
C VAL A 156 11.37 -15.92 3.81
N VAL A 157 12.68 -15.62 3.76
CA VAL A 157 13.73 -16.54 4.24
C VAL A 157 13.58 -16.87 5.73
N ASP A 158 13.26 -15.89 6.56
CA ASP A 158 13.05 -16.10 7.99
C ASP A 158 11.80 -16.95 8.23
N ARG A 159 10.71 -16.74 7.49
CA ARG A 159 9.52 -17.61 7.54
C ARG A 159 9.82 -19.04 7.07
N ASP A 160 10.56 -19.22 5.99
CA ASP A 160 10.94 -20.55 5.50
C ASP A 160 11.81 -21.29 6.53
N ARG A 161 12.69 -20.56 7.22
CA ARG A 161 13.47 -21.10 8.34
C ARG A 161 12.58 -21.47 9.51
N GLU A 162 11.62 -20.63 9.90
CA GLU A 162 10.65 -20.95 10.95
C GLU A 162 9.91 -22.26 10.62
N ILE A 163 9.46 -22.43 9.38
CA ILE A 163 8.78 -23.64 8.90
C ILE A 163 9.72 -24.84 8.91
N ALA A 164 10.96 -24.69 8.41
CA ALA A 164 11.93 -25.77 8.35
C ALA A 164 12.36 -26.29 9.74
N HIS A 165 12.37 -25.41 10.75
CA HIS A 165 12.68 -25.77 12.14
C HIS A 165 11.42 -26.09 12.97
N PHE A 166 10.22 -26.02 12.38
CA PHE A 166 8.99 -26.34 13.09
C PHE A 166 8.92 -27.85 13.38
N VAL A 167 8.86 -28.19 14.67
CA VAL A 167 8.64 -29.57 15.12
C VAL A 167 7.17 -29.70 15.52
N SER A 168 6.42 -30.50 14.76
CA SER A 168 5.02 -30.80 15.08
C SER A 168 4.93 -31.64 16.36
N VAL A 169 4.13 -31.17 17.32
CA VAL A 169 3.88 -31.85 18.59
C VAL A 169 2.38 -32.12 18.71
N PRO A 170 1.97 -33.37 18.96
CA PRO A 170 0.56 -33.67 19.18
C PRO A 170 0.07 -32.99 20.47
N TYR A 171 -1.15 -32.49 20.43
CA TYR A 171 -1.85 -31.97 21.60
C TYR A 171 -3.30 -32.49 21.61
N TRP A 172 -3.91 -32.49 22.79
CA TRP A 172 -5.24 -33.03 23.00
C TRP A 172 -6.17 -31.95 23.54
N THR A 173 -7.38 -31.91 22.99
CA THR A 173 -8.49 -31.09 23.47
C THR A 173 -9.67 -31.99 23.80
N VAL A 174 -10.52 -31.57 24.75
CA VAL A 174 -11.77 -32.28 25.05
C VAL A 174 -12.90 -31.29 24.82
N GLU A 175 -13.72 -31.59 23.81
CA GLU A 175 -14.96 -30.88 23.54
C GLU A 175 -16.11 -31.59 24.26
N VAL A 176 -16.93 -30.83 24.98
CA VAL A 176 -18.01 -31.32 25.82
C VAL A 176 -19.33 -30.78 25.29
N GLY A 177 -20.21 -31.67 24.83
CA GLY A 177 -21.59 -31.31 24.51
C GLY A 177 -22.40 -31.11 25.78
N LEU A 178 -22.99 -29.92 25.93
CA LEU A 178 -23.79 -29.52 27.07
C LEU A 178 -25.21 -29.15 26.62
N SER A 179 -26.17 -29.31 27.52
CA SER A 179 -27.55 -28.86 27.31
C SER A 179 -28.09 -28.13 28.53
N SER A 180 -28.81 -27.04 28.29
CA SER A 180 -29.54 -26.28 29.31
C SER A 180 -30.83 -25.75 28.68
N GLU A 181 -31.97 -25.94 29.34
CA GLU A 181 -33.28 -25.40 28.91
C GLU A 181 -33.56 -25.59 27.39
N ALA A 182 -33.28 -26.80 26.89
CA ALA A 182 -33.41 -27.21 25.48
C ALA A 182 -32.44 -26.57 24.47
N GLN A 183 -31.47 -25.75 24.91
CA GLN A 183 -30.36 -25.30 24.09
C GLN A 183 -29.16 -26.23 24.22
N GLN A 184 -28.51 -26.54 23.09
CA GLN A 184 -27.29 -27.32 23.03
C GLN A 184 -26.11 -26.41 22.66
N PHE A 185 -24.98 -26.62 23.33
CA PHE A 185 -23.75 -25.90 23.04
C PHE A 185 -22.53 -26.75 23.40
N PHE A 186 -21.37 -26.34 22.92
CA PHE A 186 -20.10 -26.99 23.21
C PHE A 186 -19.28 -26.15 24.18
N ALA A 187 -18.63 -26.83 25.12
CA ALA A 187 -17.58 -26.25 25.95
C ALA A 187 -16.25 -26.95 25.65
N ILE A 188 -15.16 -26.19 25.69
CA ILE A 188 -13.80 -26.72 25.57
C ILE A 188 -13.22 -26.86 26.98
N TRP A 189 -12.72 -28.05 27.30
CA TRP A 189 -12.02 -28.30 28.55
C TRP A 189 -10.72 -27.50 28.61
N LEU A 190 -10.48 -26.87 29.76
CA LEU A 190 -9.23 -26.20 30.07
C LEU A 190 -8.30 -27.16 30.83
N PRO A 191 -7.18 -27.60 30.23
CA PRO A 191 -6.23 -28.50 30.89
C PRO A 191 -5.48 -27.82 32.05
N PRO A 192 -4.96 -28.62 33.02
CA PRO A 192 -4.06 -28.12 34.04
C PRO A 192 -2.80 -27.50 33.42
N GLN A 193 -2.39 -26.32 33.91
CA GLN A 193 -1.23 -25.58 33.39
C GLN A 193 0.07 -26.41 33.38
N SER A 194 0.23 -27.35 34.30
CA SER A 194 1.40 -28.25 34.36
C SER A 194 1.46 -29.25 33.20
N THR A 195 0.41 -29.35 32.38
CA THR A 195 0.28 -30.30 31.27
C THR A 195 0.22 -29.62 29.92
N THR A 196 0.31 -28.28 29.89
CA THR A 196 0.17 -27.49 28.67
C THR A 196 1.49 -26.96 28.15
N ASP A 197 1.50 -26.61 26.87
CA ASP A 197 2.48 -25.66 26.34
C ASP A 197 2.12 -24.20 26.66
N ASP A 198 2.91 -23.26 26.13
CA ASP A 198 2.72 -21.82 26.30
C ASP A 198 1.41 -21.30 25.67
N ALA A 199 0.80 -22.06 24.76
CA ALA A 199 -0.49 -21.74 24.15
C ALA A 199 -1.67 -22.38 24.91
N GLY A 200 -1.43 -23.03 26.05
CA GLY A 200 -2.47 -23.67 26.86
C GLY A 200 -2.97 -25.00 26.29
N ARG A 201 -2.26 -25.61 25.33
CA ARG A 201 -2.65 -26.88 24.70
C ARG A 201 -2.13 -28.07 25.49
N CYS A 202 -2.99 -29.02 25.85
CA CYS A 202 -2.58 -30.20 26.63
C CYS A 202 -1.65 -31.11 25.83
N LEU A 203 -0.45 -31.39 26.34
CA LEU A 203 0.54 -32.27 25.69
C LEU A 203 0.49 -33.72 26.20
N GLN A 204 -0.48 -34.06 27.06
CA GLN A 204 -0.59 -35.38 27.68
C GLN A 204 -1.95 -36.02 27.41
N GLU A 205 -1.98 -37.00 26.51
CA GLU A 205 -3.20 -37.74 26.16
C GLU A 205 -3.91 -38.36 27.38
N SER A 206 -3.14 -38.93 28.31
CA SER A 206 -3.68 -39.60 29.51
C SER A 206 -4.48 -38.64 30.39
N ILE A 207 -4.08 -37.37 30.46
CA ILE A 207 -4.77 -36.33 31.23
C ILE A 207 -6.08 -35.94 30.53
N ALA A 208 -6.07 -35.80 29.20
CA ALA A 208 -7.28 -35.54 28.42
C ALA A 208 -8.29 -36.70 28.52
N ARG A 209 -7.82 -37.95 28.49
CA ARG A 209 -8.67 -39.15 28.69
C ARG A 209 -9.28 -39.18 30.10
N GLN A 210 -8.48 -38.93 31.13
CA GLN A 210 -8.97 -38.84 32.52
C GLN A 210 -9.99 -37.71 32.68
N ALA A 211 -9.76 -36.55 32.06
CA ALA A 211 -10.72 -35.45 32.06
C ALA A 211 -12.05 -35.88 31.42
N THR A 212 -11.99 -36.56 30.27
CA THR A 212 -13.18 -37.08 29.56
C THR A 212 -13.99 -38.04 30.44
N GLU A 213 -13.33 -38.99 31.10
CA GLU A 213 -13.98 -39.93 32.02
C GLU A 213 -14.62 -39.23 33.21
N ARG A 214 -13.91 -38.27 33.83
CA ARG A 214 -14.43 -37.48 34.96
C ARG A 214 -15.64 -36.63 34.57
N ILE A 215 -15.58 -35.97 33.41
CA ILE A 215 -16.68 -35.15 32.89
C ILE A 215 -17.91 -36.03 32.63
N ARG A 216 -17.73 -37.20 32.00
CA ARG A 216 -18.82 -38.15 31.77
C ARG A 216 -19.41 -38.68 33.07
N ALA A 217 -18.56 -38.99 34.05
CA ALA A 217 -18.99 -39.50 35.35
C ALA A 217 -19.72 -38.44 36.19
N ALA A 218 -19.32 -37.17 36.09
CA ALA A 218 -19.99 -36.07 36.79
C ALA A 218 -21.43 -35.87 36.32
N GLY A 219 -21.70 -36.04 35.02
CA GLY A 219 -23.04 -36.01 34.43
C GLY A 219 -23.74 -34.64 34.42
N ALA A 220 -23.20 -33.66 35.14
CA ALA A 220 -23.67 -32.29 35.22
C ALA A 220 -22.49 -31.32 35.38
N VAL A 221 -22.69 -30.07 34.99
CA VAL A 221 -21.72 -28.97 35.14
C VAL A 221 -22.37 -27.79 35.84
N GLN A 222 -21.57 -26.96 36.50
CA GLN A 222 -22.00 -25.72 37.10
C GLN A 222 -21.35 -24.54 36.36
N VAL A 223 -22.16 -23.58 35.94
CA VAL A 223 -21.66 -22.31 35.39
C VAL A 223 -20.99 -21.51 36.50
N GLN A 224 -19.70 -21.20 36.34
CA GLN A 224 -18.94 -20.43 37.33
C GLN A 224 -19.05 -18.92 37.12
N ALA A 225 -19.05 -18.47 35.86
CA ALA A 225 -19.15 -17.06 35.50
C ALA A 225 -19.81 -16.93 34.12
N VAL A 226 -20.55 -15.83 33.93
CA VAL A 226 -21.08 -15.42 32.63
C VAL A 226 -20.72 -13.95 32.44
N GLU A 227 -20.05 -13.66 31.34
CA GLU A 227 -19.73 -12.30 30.93
C GLU A 227 -20.32 -12.07 29.54
N THR A 228 -21.05 -10.96 29.40
CA THR A 228 -21.67 -10.57 28.13
C THR A 228 -21.14 -9.20 27.75
N GLU A 229 -20.29 -9.17 26.72
CA GLU A 229 -19.77 -7.92 26.18
C GLU A 229 -20.52 -7.54 24.90
N ARG A 230 -20.90 -6.26 24.80
CA ARG A 230 -21.41 -5.70 23.54
C ARG A 230 -20.23 -5.23 22.69
N VAL A 231 -19.78 -6.08 21.77
CA VAL A 231 -18.75 -5.72 20.80
C VAL A 231 -19.39 -4.97 19.63
N ARG A 232 -18.78 -3.87 19.19
CA ARG A 232 -19.17 -3.14 17.98
C ARG A 232 -18.01 -3.13 16.99
N GLU A 233 -18.17 -3.83 15.89
CA GLU A 233 -17.26 -3.75 14.76
C GLU A 233 -17.68 -2.59 13.84
N GLY A 234 -16.73 -1.72 13.51
CA GLY A 234 -16.96 -0.63 12.57
C GLY A 234 -16.83 -1.12 11.13
N GLN A 235 -17.53 -0.46 10.20
CA GLN A 235 -17.35 -0.74 8.78
C GLN A 235 -15.88 -0.59 8.34
N PRO A 236 -15.45 -1.40 7.34
CA PRO A 236 -14.16 -1.22 6.69
C PRO A 236 -13.98 0.21 6.16
N LEU A 237 -12.73 0.63 6.02
CA LEU A 237 -12.41 1.87 5.31
C LEU A 237 -12.58 1.63 3.79
N PRO A 238 -12.80 2.71 3.01
CA PRO A 238 -12.46 2.71 1.58
C PRO A 238 -11.08 2.13 1.31
N PHE A 239 -10.89 1.61 0.10
CA PHE A 239 -9.64 0.98 -0.28
C PHE A 239 -8.49 1.99 -0.38
N ASP A 240 -7.35 1.66 0.20
CA ASP A 240 -6.04 2.05 -0.34
C ASP A 240 -5.56 0.97 -1.32
N LEU A 241 -4.46 1.23 -2.06
CA LEU A 241 -3.97 0.28 -3.06
C LEU A 241 -3.61 -1.08 -2.45
N SER A 242 -3.02 -1.10 -1.25
CA SER A 242 -2.59 -2.34 -0.61
C SER A 242 -3.79 -3.20 -0.20
N THR A 243 -4.81 -2.59 0.40
CA THR A 243 -6.03 -3.28 0.80
C THR A 243 -6.80 -3.77 -0.43
N LEU A 244 -6.85 -2.98 -1.51
CA LEU A 244 -7.42 -3.41 -2.79
C LEU A 244 -6.70 -4.65 -3.33
N GLN A 245 -5.37 -4.62 -3.37
CA GLN A 245 -4.53 -5.75 -3.81
C GLN A 245 -4.75 -7.01 -2.96
N GLU A 246 -4.86 -6.87 -1.64
CA GLU A 246 -5.16 -8.00 -0.74
C GLU A 246 -6.53 -8.63 -1.03
N VAL A 247 -7.57 -7.79 -1.19
CA VAL A 247 -8.93 -8.26 -1.48
C VAL A 247 -9.00 -8.90 -2.86
N CYS A 248 -8.44 -8.27 -3.90
CA CYS A 248 -8.41 -8.81 -5.26
C CYS A 248 -7.61 -10.12 -5.34
N SER A 249 -6.51 -10.24 -4.61
CA SER A 249 -5.75 -11.49 -4.53
C SER A 249 -6.59 -12.61 -3.88
N LYS A 250 -7.26 -12.30 -2.76
CA LYS A 250 -8.09 -13.28 -2.03
C LYS A 250 -9.34 -13.71 -2.81
N GLN A 251 -10.01 -12.79 -3.48
CA GLN A 251 -11.29 -13.05 -4.14
C GLN A 251 -11.13 -13.53 -5.59
N PHE A 252 -10.15 -12.99 -6.32
CA PHE A 252 -10.04 -13.16 -7.76
C PHE A 252 -8.70 -13.79 -8.19
N GLY A 253 -7.78 -14.03 -7.26
CA GLY A 253 -6.46 -14.58 -7.58
C GLY A 253 -5.56 -13.64 -8.38
N LEU A 254 -5.88 -12.34 -8.43
CA LEU A 254 -5.09 -11.35 -9.15
C LEU A 254 -3.78 -11.08 -8.40
N ASP A 255 -2.69 -10.92 -9.13
CA ASP A 255 -1.44 -10.47 -8.54
C ASP A 255 -1.45 -8.95 -8.27
N VAL A 256 -0.43 -8.51 -7.53
CA VAL A 256 -0.25 -7.11 -7.10
C VAL A 256 -0.15 -6.16 -8.30
N GLN A 257 0.57 -6.56 -9.36
CA GLN A 257 0.79 -5.73 -10.53
C GLN A 257 -0.46 -5.69 -11.42
N GLU A 258 -1.12 -6.84 -11.61
CA GLU A 258 -2.35 -6.94 -12.38
C GLU A 258 -3.47 -6.09 -11.76
N THR A 259 -3.64 -6.12 -10.43
CA THR A 259 -4.62 -5.29 -9.73
C THR A 259 -4.32 -3.79 -9.91
N LEU A 260 -3.04 -3.40 -9.84
CA LEU A 260 -2.63 -2.01 -10.08
C LEU A 260 -2.90 -1.58 -11.53
N ASP A 261 -2.63 -2.44 -12.51
CA ASP A 261 -2.85 -2.14 -13.92
C ASP A 261 -4.35 -1.99 -14.22
N ILE A 262 -5.19 -2.83 -13.62
CA ILE A 262 -6.66 -2.72 -13.69
C ILE A 262 -7.13 -1.42 -13.03
N ALA A 263 -6.67 -1.12 -11.81
CA ALA A 263 -7.06 0.10 -11.10
C ALA A 263 -6.60 1.36 -11.86
N GLN A 264 -5.43 1.32 -12.52
CA GLN A 264 -4.98 2.38 -13.43
C GLN A 264 -5.87 2.52 -14.66
N SER A 265 -6.32 1.42 -15.26
CA SER A 265 -7.28 1.46 -16.38
C SER A 265 -8.62 2.06 -15.94
N LEU A 266 -9.15 1.65 -14.79
CA LEU A 266 -10.37 2.22 -14.20
C LEU A 266 -10.25 3.74 -13.97
N TYR A 267 -9.09 4.21 -13.55
CA TYR A 267 -8.82 5.63 -13.32
C TYR A 267 -8.57 6.44 -14.61
N GLU A 268 -7.67 5.99 -15.49
CA GLU A 268 -7.21 6.79 -16.64
C GLU A 268 -8.09 6.58 -17.88
N THR A 269 -8.51 5.34 -18.16
CA THR A 269 -9.30 4.98 -19.35
C THR A 269 -10.78 5.23 -19.10
N HIS A 270 -11.31 4.60 -18.06
CA HIS A 270 -12.76 4.59 -17.79
C HIS A 270 -13.23 5.76 -16.93
N LYS A 271 -12.29 6.44 -16.26
CA LYS A 271 -12.54 7.52 -15.29
C LYS A 271 -13.60 7.13 -14.26
N ALA A 272 -13.63 5.86 -13.87
CA ALA A 272 -14.64 5.24 -13.04
C ALA A 272 -14.30 5.36 -11.54
N THR A 273 -13.02 5.44 -11.20
CA THR A 273 -12.52 5.51 -9.82
C THR A 273 -11.55 6.66 -9.64
N THR A 274 -11.28 7.04 -8.39
CA THR A 274 -10.25 8.01 -8.04
C THR A 274 -8.84 7.42 -8.07
N TYR A 275 -7.83 8.27 -7.88
CA TYR A 275 -6.42 7.92 -8.04
C TYR A 275 -6.03 6.60 -7.32
N PRO A 276 -5.55 5.58 -8.06
CA PRO A 276 -5.47 4.22 -7.54
C PRO A 276 -4.17 3.93 -6.78
N ARG A 277 -3.20 4.85 -6.77
CA ARG A 277 -1.93 4.68 -6.03
C ARG A 277 -1.98 5.39 -4.66
N SER A 278 -3.15 5.42 -4.06
CA SER A 278 -3.36 5.98 -2.73
C SER A 278 -2.88 5.00 -1.64
N ASP A 279 -2.25 5.56 -0.60
CA ASP A 279 -1.86 4.86 0.62
C ASP A 279 -2.78 5.18 1.81
N SER A 280 -3.95 5.78 1.55
CA SER A 280 -4.92 6.17 2.57
C SER A 280 -6.32 5.64 2.24
N GLY A 281 -6.93 4.95 3.20
CA GLY A 281 -8.35 4.59 3.17
C GLY A 281 -9.30 5.68 3.71
N TYR A 282 -8.81 6.89 3.98
CA TYR A 282 -9.64 8.00 4.50
C TYR A 282 -10.07 8.96 3.38
N LEU A 283 -11.16 9.66 3.59
CA LEU A 283 -11.75 10.64 2.68
C LEU A 283 -11.76 12.04 3.30
N PRO A 284 -11.54 13.10 2.51
CA PRO A 284 -11.71 14.48 2.95
C PRO A 284 -13.14 14.76 3.41
N GLU A 285 -13.29 15.50 4.52
CA GLU A 285 -14.61 15.78 5.10
C GLU A 285 -15.50 16.61 4.17
N ASN A 286 -14.90 17.46 3.34
CA ASN A 286 -15.64 18.28 2.37
C ASN A 286 -16.26 17.45 1.22
N MET A 287 -15.77 16.24 0.95
CA MET A 287 -16.36 15.35 -0.05
C MET A 287 -17.63 14.65 0.45
N PHE A 288 -17.96 14.77 1.74
CA PHE A 288 -19.19 14.19 2.30
C PHE A 288 -20.45 14.70 1.59
N THR A 289 -20.44 15.94 1.10
CA THR A 289 -21.59 16.51 0.36
C THR A 289 -21.79 15.88 -1.02
N GLU A 290 -20.82 15.12 -1.52
CA GLU A 290 -20.84 14.50 -2.85
C GLU A 290 -21.47 13.10 -2.86
N ILE A 291 -21.79 12.52 -1.69
CA ILE A 291 -22.32 11.15 -1.55
C ILE A 291 -23.52 10.90 -2.46
N SER A 292 -24.50 11.81 -2.47
CA SER A 292 -25.69 11.66 -3.31
C SER A 292 -25.32 11.57 -4.80
N THR A 293 -24.38 12.39 -5.25
CA THR A 293 -23.93 12.39 -6.65
C THR A 293 -23.19 11.10 -7.00
N VAL A 294 -22.32 10.61 -6.12
CA VAL A 294 -21.61 9.32 -6.31
C VAL A 294 -22.63 8.17 -6.42
N LEU A 295 -23.59 8.08 -5.50
CA LEU A 295 -24.60 7.02 -5.50
C LEU A 295 -25.51 7.09 -6.73
N ASP A 296 -25.92 8.29 -7.15
CA ASP A 296 -26.75 8.47 -8.34
C ASP A 296 -25.97 8.09 -9.61
N SER A 297 -24.66 8.36 -9.67
CA SER A 297 -23.80 7.95 -10.78
C SER A 297 -23.52 6.44 -10.79
N LEU A 298 -23.38 5.81 -9.63
CA LEU A 298 -23.36 4.36 -9.52
C LEU A 298 -24.65 3.73 -10.05
N LEU A 299 -25.82 4.24 -9.68
CA LEU A 299 -27.12 3.73 -10.16
C LEU A 299 -27.34 3.94 -11.66
N LYS A 300 -26.78 5.00 -12.23
CA LYS A 300 -26.79 5.22 -13.69
C LYS A 300 -25.87 4.25 -14.43
N SER A 301 -24.73 3.92 -13.83
CA SER A 301 -23.74 2.98 -14.40
C SER A 301 -24.23 1.54 -14.28
N ASP A 302 -24.76 1.19 -13.10
CA ASP A 302 -25.31 -0.13 -12.78
C ASP A 302 -26.68 -0.02 -12.08
N PRO A 303 -27.78 -0.13 -12.84
CA PRO A 303 -29.13 -0.14 -12.29
C PRO A 303 -29.41 -1.30 -11.32
N THR A 304 -28.61 -2.38 -11.33
CA THR A 304 -28.82 -3.55 -10.46
C THR A 304 -28.56 -3.22 -8.99
N LEU A 305 -27.78 -2.17 -8.70
CA LEU A 305 -27.47 -1.70 -7.35
C LEU A 305 -28.65 -1.02 -6.63
N ARG A 306 -29.77 -0.76 -7.32
CA ARG A 306 -30.91 -0.01 -6.76
C ARG A 306 -31.43 -0.56 -5.44
N SER A 307 -31.58 -1.88 -5.35
CA SER A 307 -32.07 -2.53 -4.13
C SER A 307 -31.17 -2.28 -2.92
N VAL A 308 -29.87 -2.11 -3.12
CA VAL A 308 -28.89 -1.83 -2.07
C VAL A 308 -28.85 -0.33 -1.76
N VAL A 309 -28.77 0.52 -2.79
CA VAL A 309 -28.64 1.98 -2.62
C VAL A 309 -29.87 2.58 -1.93
N ASP A 310 -31.07 2.06 -2.18
CA ASP A 310 -32.30 2.52 -1.55
C ASP A 310 -32.36 2.22 -0.03
N GLN A 311 -31.52 1.30 0.46
CA GLN A 311 -31.42 0.95 1.89
C GLN A 311 -30.36 1.76 2.64
N LEU A 312 -29.54 2.55 1.95
CA LEU A 312 -28.42 3.27 2.55
C LEU A 312 -28.89 4.53 3.29
N ASP A 313 -28.42 4.72 4.52
CA ASP A 313 -28.50 6.01 5.22
C ASP A 313 -27.42 6.96 4.69
N ARG A 314 -27.81 7.84 3.76
CA ARG A 314 -26.91 8.84 3.15
C ARG A 314 -26.39 9.88 4.14
N THR A 315 -26.94 9.96 5.36
CA THR A 315 -26.50 10.89 6.40
C THR A 315 -25.46 10.28 7.34
N GLN A 316 -25.22 8.97 7.25
CA GLN A 316 -24.29 8.26 8.11
C GLN A 316 -22.85 8.74 7.90
N ARG A 317 -22.24 9.28 8.96
CA ARG A 317 -20.82 9.62 8.99
C ARG A 317 -20.00 8.49 9.61
N SER A 318 -19.33 7.74 8.75
CA SER A 318 -18.36 6.72 9.12
C SER A 318 -17.05 7.35 9.60
N ARG A 319 -16.16 6.53 10.19
CA ARG A 319 -14.79 6.94 10.53
C ARG A 319 -13.90 7.26 9.32
N ALA A 320 -14.38 7.02 8.09
CA ALA A 320 -13.60 7.25 6.87
C ALA A 320 -13.41 8.74 6.59
N TRP A 321 -14.34 9.60 7.02
CA TRP A 321 -14.27 11.05 6.83
C TRP A 321 -13.33 11.67 7.88
N ASN A 322 -12.10 11.99 7.49
CA ASN A 322 -11.08 12.52 8.42
C ASN A 322 -9.95 13.23 7.68
N ASP A 323 -9.99 14.56 7.63
CA ASP A 323 -8.96 15.37 6.95
C ASP A 323 -7.55 15.15 7.52
N GLY A 324 -7.45 14.88 8.84
CA GLY A 324 -6.17 14.66 9.52
C GLY A 324 -5.50 13.32 9.20
N LYS A 325 -6.19 12.41 8.52
CA LYS A 325 -5.68 11.08 8.12
C LYS A 325 -5.58 10.90 6.60
N VAL A 326 -5.97 11.90 5.83
CA VAL A 326 -5.70 11.93 4.39
C VAL A 326 -4.22 12.28 4.17
N THR A 327 -3.56 11.57 3.25
CA THR A 327 -2.16 11.79 2.89
C THR A 327 -2.08 12.71 1.66
N ALA A 328 -1.27 12.36 0.66
CA ALA A 328 -1.29 13.04 -0.64
C ALA A 328 -2.59 12.75 -1.42
N HIS A 329 -3.17 11.57 -1.19
CA HIS A 329 -4.38 11.08 -1.82
C HIS A 329 -5.36 10.53 -0.77
N HIS A 330 -6.60 10.31 -1.19
CA HIS A 330 -7.67 9.76 -0.38
C HIS A 330 -8.03 8.34 -0.82
N GLY A 331 -8.95 7.68 -0.13
CA GLY A 331 -9.42 6.33 -0.48
C GLY A 331 -9.90 6.22 -1.92
N ILE A 332 -9.65 5.08 -2.55
CA ILE A 332 -10.10 4.73 -3.90
C ILE A 332 -11.61 4.52 -3.85
N ILE A 333 -12.34 5.41 -4.51
CA ILE A 333 -13.81 5.39 -4.56
C ILE A 333 -14.31 5.64 -5.99
N PRO A 334 -15.57 5.28 -6.31
CA PRO A 334 -16.20 5.66 -7.56
C PRO A 334 -16.28 7.18 -7.75
N THR A 335 -16.28 7.62 -9.00
CA THR A 335 -16.33 9.04 -9.36
C THR A 335 -17.75 9.62 -9.37
N LEU A 336 -17.82 10.95 -9.54
CA LEU A 336 -19.08 11.71 -9.64
C LEU A 336 -19.81 11.51 -10.97
N GLU A 337 -19.13 11.03 -12.01
CA GLU A 337 -19.71 10.81 -13.33
C GLU A 337 -20.05 9.32 -13.53
N PRO A 338 -21.15 9.00 -14.25
CA PRO A 338 -21.43 7.63 -14.66
C PRO A 338 -20.34 7.08 -15.58
N THR A 339 -20.10 5.78 -15.51
CA THR A 339 -19.14 5.07 -16.37
C THR A 339 -19.82 4.00 -17.22
N ASP A 340 -19.23 3.68 -18.37
CA ASP A 340 -19.75 2.66 -19.28
C ASP A 340 -19.16 1.29 -18.93
N LEU A 341 -19.93 0.50 -18.19
CA LEU A 341 -19.54 -0.85 -17.77
C LEU A 341 -19.37 -1.81 -18.96
N SER A 342 -20.01 -1.56 -20.10
CA SER A 342 -19.89 -2.44 -21.27
C SER A 342 -18.52 -2.34 -21.96
N ALA A 343 -17.78 -1.25 -21.69
CA ALA A 343 -16.43 -1.03 -22.18
C ALA A 343 -15.35 -1.69 -21.31
N MET A 344 -15.72 -2.23 -20.14
CA MET A 344 -14.81 -2.87 -19.20
C MET A 344 -14.66 -4.38 -19.50
N SER A 345 -13.45 -4.89 -19.33
CA SER A 345 -13.19 -6.33 -19.29
C SER A 345 -13.82 -6.98 -18.05
N GLU A 346 -13.96 -8.31 -18.07
CA GLU A 346 -14.47 -9.08 -16.93
C GLU A 346 -13.70 -8.81 -15.63
N LYS A 347 -12.37 -8.69 -15.73
CA LYS A 347 -11.51 -8.37 -14.57
C LYS A 347 -11.68 -6.93 -14.10
N GLU A 348 -11.86 -5.97 -15.01
CA GLU A 348 -12.16 -4.58 -14.64
C GLU A 348 -13.52 -4.47 -13.95
N LEU A 349 -14.54 -5.17 -14.45
CA LEU A 349 -15.86 -5.26 -13.82
C LEU A 349 -15.77 -5.88 -12.43
N ALA A 350 -15.00 -6.96 -12.26
CA ALA A 350 -14.82 -7.62 -10.97
C ALA A 350 -14.08 -6.76 -9.93
N VAL A 351 -13.17 -5.89 -10.36
CA VAL A 351 -12.46 -4.97 -9.45
C VAL A 351 -13.29 -3.71 -9.16
N TYR A 352 -14.12 -3.27 -10.10
CA TYR A 352 -14.99 -2.10 -9.92
C TYR A 352 -16.24 -2.40 -9.07
N GLY A 353 -16.86 -3.56 -9.27
CA GLY A 353 -18.01 -4.05 -8.49
C GLY A 353 -17.60 -4.59 -7.13
#